data_AF-A0A6P4ZKD2-F1
#
_entry.id   AF-A0A6P4ZKD2-F1
#
_cell.length_a   1.000
_cell.length_b   1.000
_cell.length_c   1.000
_cell.angle_alpha   90.00
_cell.angle_beta   90.00
_cell.angle_gamma   90.00
#
_symmetry.space_group_name_H-M   'P 1'
#
loop_
_entity.id
_entity.type
_entity.pdbx_description
1 polymer ?
#
loop_
_entity_poly.entity_id
_entity_poly.type
_entity_poly.pdbx_seq_one_letter_code
_entity_poly.pdbx_strand_id
1 'polypeptide(L)'
;MYLSQDIRDAVTFSVGPSRSGAAFHTGTDGWSGLVFGRQRWFLYPPQLTPPGGFWPGFSVIDWFTDVYPKLNDKKKPKECVLEAGEILYLPEGYYHSVLNIGETVSIKMKRKDASTNLGRWFFEGNRNADRLVDPQYKYKEQAREGQVHVFKKLHELLPDNTEVMLRYSQALADVDRTKEAKQLNQRVIETDPFFVHAYLSLAQMYTELGFLGQAEILFKAAIRMNPKCWDAYAQYGDFLLNRAGKSKDAAKIYEKGVEVRPDMKSFYLRLHQSQQRARLTGAAKETAKLIKERFGDQIL
;
A
#
# COMPACT_ATOMS: atom_id res chain seq x y z
N MET A 1 -15.77 4.28 39.29
CA MET A 1 -14.65 3.58 38.62
C MET A 1 -15.25 2.40 37.89
N TYR A 2 -15.59 2.55 36.60
CA TYR A 2 -16.13 1.44 35.82
C TYR A 2 -14.98 0.70 35.15
N LEU A 3 -14.65 -0.47 35.70
CA LEU A 3 -13.86 -1.48 35.00
C LEU A 3 -14.82 -2.19 34.04
N SER A 4 -14.86 -1.75 32.78
CA SER A 4 -15.55 -2.51 31.72
C SER A 4 -14.74 -3.77 31.44
N GLN A 5 -15.37 -4.92 31.67
CA GLN A 5 -14.81 -6.24 31.36
C GLN A 5 -14.46 -6.35 29.87
N ASP A 6 -13.25 -6.84 29.58
CA ASP A 6 -12.79 -7.42 28.31
C ASP A 6 -12.68 -6.56 27.03
N ILE A 7 -12.31 -5.28 27.13
CA ILE A 7 -11.80 -4.53 25.97
C ILE A 7 -10.28 -4.36 26.10
N ARG A 8 -9.50 -5.26 25.49
CA ARG A 8 -8.04 -5.08 25.36
C ARG A 8 -7.76 -4.19 24.14
N ASP A 9 -7.85 -2.88 24.33
CA ASP A 9 -7.36 -1.90 23.36
C ASP A 9 -5.85 -2.10 23.13
N ALA A 10 -5.41 -1.79 21.90
CA ALA A 10 -4.01 -1.92 21.54
C ALA A 10 -3.26 -0.65 21.96
N VAL A 11 -2.43 -0.78 22.98
CA VAL A 11 -1.51 0.29 23.41
C VAL A 11 -0.15 0.08 22.73
N THR A 12 0.36 1.13 22.10
CA THR A 12 1.67 1.14 21.44
C THR A 12 2.51 2.28 22.01
N PHE A 13 3.73 1.93 22.43
CA PHE A 13 4.76 2.89 22.76
C PHE A 13 5.69 3.06 21.56
N SER A 14 5.98 4.30 21.17
CA SER A 14 6.86 4.59 20.04
C SER A 14 7.93 5.58 20.43
N VAL A 15 9.17 5.24 20.09
CA VAL A 15 10.33 6.13 20.15
C VAL A 15 10.85 6.27 18.73
N GLY A 16 11.13 7.50 18.28
CA GLY A 16 11.56 7.73 16.91
C GLY A 16 12.50 8.93 16.79
N PRO A 17 13.57 8.83 15.98
CA PRO A 17 14.48 9.94 15.72
C PRO A 17 13.85 10.99 14.80
N SER A 18 14.54 12.10 14.60
CA SER A 18 14.11 13.15 13.66
C SER A 18 13.91 12.61 12.25
N ARG A 19 12.90 13.13 11.54
CA ARG A 19 12.55 12.74 10.15
C ARG A 19 12.10 11.28 9.99
N SER A 20 11.81 10.60 11.09
CA SER A 20 11.12 9.31 11.07
C SER A 20 9.62 9.49 11.31
N GLY A 21 8.87 8.40 11.33
CA GLY A 21 7.46 8.40 11.67
C GLY A 21 6.70 7.28 10.97
N ALA A 22 5.38 7.43 10.86
CA ALA A 22 4.54 6.45 10.18
C ALA A 22 3.96 7.06 8.92
N ALA A 23 4.06 6.34 7.81
CA ALA A 23 3.37 6.65 6.57
C ALA A 23 1.84 6.71 6.77
N PHE A 24 1.13 7.22 5.76
CA PHE A 24 -0.33 7.21 5.79
C PHE A 24 -0.86 5.79 6.02
N HIS A 25 -1.80 5.71 6.95
CA HIS A 25 -2.58 4.52 7.24
C HIS A 25 -3.88 4.97 7.88
N THR A 26 -4.80 4.03 8.05
CA THR A 26 -6.11 4.27 8.66
C THR A 26 -6.51 3.04 9.47
N GLY A 27 -7.53 3.18 10.32
CA GLY A 27 -7.98 2.11 11.19
C GLY A 27 -9.17 2.52 12.05
N THR A 28 -9.34 1.75 13.12
CA THR A 28 -10.21 2.11 14.24
C THR A 28 -9.80 3.44 14.86
N ASP A 29 -10.73 4.06 15.57
CA ASP A 29 -10.45 5.27 16.33
C ASP A 29 -9.50 4.99 17.51
N GLY A 30 -8.95 6.08 18.02
CA GLY A 30 -8.00 6.03 19.11
C GLY A 30 -7.48 7.41 19.45
N TRP A 31 -6.43 7.44 20.26
CA TRP A 31 -5.74 8.68 20.58
C TRP A 31 -4.23 8.49 20.60
N SER A 32 -3.51 9.58 20.39
CA SER A 32 -2.05 9.65 20.50
C SER A 32 -1.68 10.78 21.45
N GLY A 33 -0.98 10.44 22.53
CA GLY A 33 -0.39 11.40 23.45
C GLY A 33 1.11 11.52 23.21
N LEU A 34 1.61 12.74 23.09
CA LEU A 34 3.05 12.98 22.95
C LEU A 34 3.67 13.18 24.33
N VAL A 35 4.64 12.34 24.68
CA VAL A 35 5.35 12.40 25.97
C VAL A 35 6.56 13.32 25.88
N PHE A 36 7.28 13.27 24.76
CA PHE A 36 8.48 14.07 24.53
C PHE A 36 8.63 14.44 23.05
N GLY A 37 9.22 15.60 22.78
CA GLY A 37 9.53 16.08 21.44
C GLY A 37 8.37 16.79 20.76
N ARG A 38 8.38 16.79 19.42
CA ARG A 38 7.31 17.36 18.58
C ARG A 38 6.98 16.45 17.41
N GLN A 39 5.70 16.32 17.10
CA GLN A 39 5.22 15.53 15.96
C GLN A 39 4.32 16.37 15.07
N ARG A 40 4.58 16.39 13.76
CA ARG A 40 3.63 16.94 12.78
C ARG A 40 2.71 15.84 12.30
N TRP A 41 1.42 16.09 12.38
CA TRP A 41 0.37 15.17 11.98
C TRP A 41 -0.32 15.66 10.72
N PHE A 42 -0.58 14.72 9.80
CA PHE A 42 -1.31 14.97 8.57
C PHE A 42 -2.55 14.07 8.56
N LEU A 43 -3.71 14.66 8.32
CA LEU A 43 -5.01 14.02 8.47
C LEU A 43 -5.85 14.21 7.20
N TYR A 44 -6.40 13.11 6.69
CA TYR A 44 -7.47 13.13 5.70
C TYR A 44 -8.70 12.42 6.24
N PRO A 45 -9.91 12.96 6.02
CA PRO A 45 -11.13 12.28 6.40
C PRO A 45 -11.35 11.03 5.52
N PRO A 46 -12.20 10.08 5.93
CA PRO A 46 -12.40 8.81 5.22
C PRO A 46 -12.82 8.96 3.75
N GLN A 47 -13.41 10.09 3.37
CA GLN A 47 -13.85 10.37 2.00
C GLN A 47 -12.68 10.64 1.04
N LEU A 48 -11.51 11.03 1.56
CA LEU A 48 -10.38 11.46 0.75
C LEU A 48 -9.18 10.59 1.08
N THR A 49 -8.79 9.75 0.12
CA THR A 49 -7.53 9.02 0.22
C THR A 49 -6.37 10.01 0.13
N PRO A 50 -5.33 9.88 0.99
CA PRO A 50 -4.12 10.68 0.88
C PRO A 50 -3.49 10.52 -0.51
N PRO A 51 -3.08 11.61 -1.19
CA PRO A 51 -2.42 11.51 -2.49
C PRO A 51 -1.20 10.59 -2.43
N GLY A 52 -1.12 9.63 -3.33
CA GLY A 52 -0.09 8.58 -3.33
C GLY A 52 -0.53 7.25 -2.70
N GLY A 53 -1.75 7.19 -2.15
CA GLY A 53 -2.26 6.02 -1.43
C GLY A 53 -1.53 5.74 -0.12
N PHE A 54 -1.76 4.55 0.45
CA PHE A 54 -1.25 4.20 1.79
C PHE A 54 -0.43 2.90 1.84
N TRP A 55 -0.47 2.01 0.82
CA TRP A 55 0.34 0.78 0.82
C TRP A 55 0.58 0.11 -0.55
N PRO A 56 1.83 -0.37 -0.82
CA PRO A 56 3.10 0.26 -0.47
C PRO A 56 3.12 1.66 -1.08
N GLY A 57 2.76 2.65 -0.25
CA GLY A 57 2.85 4.05 -0.59
C GLY A 57 4.25 4.60 -0.28
N PHE A 58 4.32 5.91 -0.14
CA PHE A 58 5.51 6.62 0.29
C PHE A 58 5.74 6.43 1.80
N SER A 59 7.00 6.42 2.24
CA SER A 59 7.28 6.72 3.65
C SER A 59 6.78 8.13 3.98
N VAL A 60 6.55 8.47 5.25
CA VAL A 60 6.09 9.83 5.59
C VAL A 60 7.04 10.90 5.08
N ILE A 61 8.36 10.65 5.14
CA ILE A 61 9.35 11.61 4.68
C ILE A 61 9.34 11.73 3.15
N ASP A 62 9.27 10.61 2.42
CA ASP A 62 9.20 10.65 0.95
C ASP A 62 7.91 11.30 0.48
N TRP A 63 6.78 11.06 1.15
CA TRP A 63 5.52 11.72 0.84
C TRP A 63 5.64 13.22 1.06
N PHE A 64 6.22 13.62 2.20
CA PHE A 64 6.40 15.02 2.54
C PHE A 64 7.36 15.76 1.60
N THR A 65 8.36 15.07 1.04
CA THR A 65 9.30 15.69 0.09
C THR A 65 8.82 15.64 -1.36
N ASP A 66 8.19 14.55 -1.76
CA ASP A 66 7.96 14.25 -3.18
C ASP A 66 6.51 14.50 -3.62
N VAL A 67 5.56 14.43 -2.69
CA VAL A 67 4.11 14.58 -2.97
C VAL A 67 3.57 15.89 -2.39
N TYR A 68 3.74 16.13 -1.08
CA TYR A 68 3.19 17.29 -0.37
C TYR A 68 3.45 18.65 -1.05
N PRO A 69 4.67 18.95 -1.57
CA PRO A 69 4.95 20.24 -2.20
C PRO A 69 4.23 20.45 -3.55
N LYS A 70 3.73 19.37 -4.16
CA LYS A 70 3.01 19.38 -5.44
C LYS A 70 1.49 19.47 -5.26
N LEU A 71 1.00 19.45 -4.02
CA LEU A 71 -0.43 19.51 -3.73
C LEU A 71 -0.96 20.93 -3.80
N ASN A 72 -2.10 21.10 -4.47
CA ASN A 72 -2.89 22.32 -4.35
C ASN A 72 -3.63 22.37 -3.00
N ASP A 73 -4.16 23.54 -2.63
CA ASP A 73 -4.78 23.74 -1.31
C ASP A 73 -5.97 22.81 -1.04
N LYS A 74 -6.69 22.38 -2.07
CA LYS A 74 -7.81 21.43 -1.92
C LYS A 74 -7.35 20.01 -1.61
N LYS A 75 -6.14 19.63 -2.03
CA LYS A 75 -5.55 18.30 -1.80
C LYS A 75 -4.63 18.26 -0.58
N LYS A 76 -4.34 19.38 0.08
CA LYS A 76 -3.53 19.41 1.30
C LYS A 76 -4.28 18.75 2.48
N PRO A 77 -3.55 18.08 3.39
CA PRO A 77 -4.16 17.49 4.57
C PRO A 77 -4.62 18.58 5.55
N LYS A 78 -5.51 18.22 6.48
CA LYS A 78 -5.57 18.93 7.75
C LYS A 78 -4.31 18.58 8.54
N GLU A 79 -3.66 19.56 9.13
CA GLU A 79 -2.42 19.30 9.85
C GLU A 79 -2.29 20.12 11.13
N CYS A 80 -1.54 19.54 12.07
CA CYS A 80 -1.18 20.18 13.32
C CYS A 80 0.21 19.71 13.76
N VAL A 81 0.81 20.44 14.69
CA VAL A 81 2.00 20.00 15.43
C VAL A 81 1.54 19.69 16.85
N LEU A 82 1.83 18.48 17.32
CA LEU A 82 1.70 18.10 18.71
C LEU A 82 3.00 18.40 19.44
N GLU A 83 2.88 19.01 20.61
CA GLU A 83 3.94 19.21 21.59
C GLU A 83 3.79 18.24 22.78
N ALA A 84 4.86 18.12 23.58
CA ALA A 84 4.86 17.24 24.74
C ALA A 84 3.74 17.63 25.73
N GLY A 85 2.96 16.64 26.17
CA GLY A 85 1.78 16.81 27.01
C GLY A 85 0.46 16.91 26.24
N GLU A 86 0.49 17.10 24.92
CA GLU A 86 -0.72 17.19 24.11
C GLU A 86 -1.22 15.81 23.65
N ILE A 87 -2.54 15.75 23.42
CA ILE A 87 -3.25 14.55 22.97
C ILE A 87 -4.05 14.88 21.71
N LEU A 88 -3.94 14.01 20.70
CA LEU A 88 -4.77 14.02 19.50
C LEU A 88 -5.70 12.82 19.53
N TYR A 89 -7.00 13.06 19.44
CA TYR A 89 -7.99 12.02 19.14
C TYR A 89 -8.10 11.83 17.63
N LEU A 90 -8.10 10.58 17.18
CA LEU A 90 -8.25 10.18 15.78
C LEU A 90 -9.57 9.43 15.64
N PRO A 91 -10.56 9.99 14.94
CA PRO A 91 -11.79 9.29 14.65
C PRO A 91 -11.56 8.09 13.72
N GLU A 92 -12.47 7.14 13.76
CA GLU A 92 -12.43 5.94 12.94
C GLU A 92 -12.43 6.31 11.45
N GLY A 93 -11.63 5.59 10.64
CA GLY A 93 -11.57 5.84 9.21
C GLY A 93 -10.62 6.95 8.79
N TYR A 94 -10.18 7.83 9.71
CA TYR A 94 -9.28 8.92 9.34
C TYR A 94 -7.92 8.37 8.91
N TYR A 95 -7.51 8.75 7.70
CA TYR A 95 -6.14 8.55 7.28
C TYR A 95 -5.25 9.50 8.04
N HIS A 96 -4.17 8.97 8.58
CA HIS A 96 -3.21 9.72 9.34
C HIS A 96 -1.79 9.29 9.03
N SER A 97 -0.90 10.28 9.02
CA SER A 97 0.54 10.13 8.90
C SER A 97 1.19 11.04 9.94
N VAL A 98 2.32 10.61 10.48
CA VAL A 98 3.03 11.36 11.52
C VAL A 98 4.50 11.49 11.15
N LEU A 99 5.02 12.71 11.22
CA LEU A 99 6.43 13.04 11.01
C LEU A 99 7.03 13.56 12.32
N ASN A 100 8.07 12.89 12.80
CA ASN A 100 8.80 13.30 13.99
C ASN A 100 9.72 14.50 13.69
N ILE A 101 9.54 15.59 14.44
CA ILE A 101 10.38 16.79 14.40
C ILE A 101 11.35 16.71 15.58
N GLY A 102 12.52 16.11 15.34
CA GLY A 102 13.44 15.75 16.43
C GLY A 102 13.18 14.37 17.01
N GLU A 103 13.82 14.07 18.12
CA GLU A 103 13.57 12.86 18.91
C GLU A 103 12.20 12.95 19.57
N THR A 104 11.44 11.86 19.52
CA THR A 104 10.07 11.83 20.05
C THR A 104 9.81 10.57 20.84
N VAL A 105 8.96 10.70 21.85
CA VAL A 105 8.37 9.58 22.59
C VAL A 105 6.87 9.80 22.62
N SER A 106 6.10 8.85 22.11
CA SER A 106 4.63 8.93 22.05
C SER A 106 3.98 7.64 22.52
N ILE A 107 2.80 7.78 23.12
CA ILE A 107 1.92 6.68 23.51
C ILE A 107 0.67 6.76 22.63
N LYS A 108 0.29 5.63 22.04
CA LYS A 108 -0.88 5.52 21.18
C LYS A 108 -1.79 4.44 21.71
N MET A 109 -3.08 4.70 21.70
CA MET A 109 -4.11 3.71 21.99
C MET A 109 -5.05 3.64 20.81
N LYS A 110 -5.32 2.43 20.31
CA LYS A 110 -6.30 2.18 19.26
C LYS A 110 -7.28 1.14 19.74
N ARG A 111 -8.57 1.33 19.43
CA ARG A 111 -9.57 0.28 19.69
C ARG A 111 -9.29 -0.93 18.83
N LYS A 112 -9.58 -2.12 19.37
CA LYS A 112 -9.34 -3.37 18.63
C LYS A 112 -10.31 -3.55 17.47
N ASP A 113 -11.58 -3.23 17.71
CA ASP A 113 -12.68 -3.49 16.78
C ASP A 113 -13.26 -2.17 16.25
N ALA A 114 -13.74 -2.20 15.01
CA ALA A 114 -14.40 -1.04 14.44
C ALA A 114 -15.80 -0.86 15.02
N SER A 115 -16.08 0.37 15.45
CA SER A 115 -17.37 0.73 16.04
C SER A 115 -18.44 1.00 15.00
N THR A 116 -18.06 1.49 13.82
CA THR A 116 -19.00 1.81 12.75
C THR A 116 -19.07 0.70 11.71
N ASN A 117 -20.22 0.62 11.00
CA ASN A 117 -20.33 -0.26 9.83
C ASN A 117 -19.30 0.09 8.76
N LEU A 118 -18.97 1.37 8.61
CA LEU A 118 -17.99 1.84 7.65
C LEU A 118 -16.60 1.25 7.96
N GLY A 119 -16.14 1.36 9.21
CA GLY A 119 -14.87 0.77 9.61
C GLY A 119 -14.88 -0.75 9.55
N ARG A 120 -15.98 -1.42 9.91
CA ARG A 120 -16.06 -2.90 9.75
C ARG A 120 -15.87 -3.30 8.29
N TRP A 121 -16.62 -2.69 7.37
CA TRP A 121 -16.51 -2.97 5.94
C TRP A 121 -15.13 -2.64 5.38
N PHE A 122 -14.57 -1.50 5.78
CA PHE A 122 -13.30 -1.01 5.26
C PHE A 122 -12.06 -1.72 5.85
N PHE A 123 -12.08 -2.11 7.13
CA PHE A 123 -10.93 -2.66 7.86
C PHE A 123 -10.98 -4.16 8.12
N GLU A 124 -12.14 -4.68 8.54
CA GLU A 124 -12.29 -6.09 8.92
C GLU A 124 -12.56 -6.96 7.68
N GLY A 125 -13.28 -6.41 6.70
CA GLY A 125 -13.53 -7.03 5.39
C GLY A 125 -12.30 -7.29 4.56
N ASN A 126 -11.25 -6.53 4.83
CA ASN A 126 -10.00 -6.61 4.08
C ASN A 126 -9.06 -7.68 4.65
N ARG A 127 -9.20 -8.03 5.94
CA ARG A 127 -8.44 -9.11 6.60
C ARG A 127 -9.18 -10.44 6.57
N ASN A 128 -10.51 -10.40 6.50
CA ASN A 128 -11.38 -11.56 6.46
C ASN A 128 -12.57 -11.26 5.53
N ALA A 129 -12.33 -11.14 4.23
CA ALA A 129 -13.42 -11.00 3.26
C ALA A 129 -14.46 -12.11 3.45
N ASP A 130 -14.01 -13.32 3.79
CA ASP A 130 -14.82 -14.49 4.13
C ASP A 130 -15.74 -14.32 5.37
N ARG A 131 -15.48 -13.37 6.28
CA ARG A 131 -16.29 -13.14 7.51
C ARG A 131 -17.29 -12.00 7.39
N LEU A 132 -17.11 -11.10 6.43
CA LEU A 132 -18.09 -10.04 6.16
C LEU A 132 -19.14 -10.45 5.13
N VAL A 133 -18.91 -11.54 4.40
CA VAL A 133 -20.00 -12.20 3.69
C VAL A 133 -20.90 -12.80 4.76
N ASP A 134 -22.21 -12.55 4.63
CA ASP A 134 -23.24 -13.14 5.49
C ASP A 134 -22.95 -14.65 5.67
N PRO A 135 -23.09 -15.21 6.89
CA PRO A 135 -22.83 -16.61 7.19
C PRO A 135 -23.44 -17.65 6.24
N GLN A 136 -24.41 -17.26 5.40
CA GLN A 136 -25.00 -18.09 4.34
C GLN A 136 -24.13 -18.32 3.10
N TYR A 137 -23.08 -17.53 2.83
CA TYR A 137 -22.33 -17.57 1.56
C TYR A 137 -21.01 -18.36 1.68
N LYS A 138 -21.05 -19.67 1.42
CA LYS A 138 -19.99 -20.63 1.78
C LYS A 138 -19.07 -21.11 0.65
N TYR A 139 -19.09 -20.50 -0.54
CA TYR A 139 -18.23 -20.90 -1.68
C TYR A 139 -17.29 -19.76 -2.16
N LYS A 140 -16.07 -20.11 -2.60
CA LYS A 140 -15.02 -19.14 -3.01
C LYS A 140 -15.48 -18.12 -4.07
N GLU A 141 -16.29 -18.54 -5.03
CA GLU A 141 -16.83 -17.65 -6.07
C GLU A 141 -17.88 -16.68 -5.49
N GLN A 142 -18.73 -17.17 -4.58
CA GLN A 142 -19.68 -16.34 -3.84
C GLN A 142 -18.98 -15.36 -2.89
N ALA A 143 -17.81 -15.73 -2.36
CA ALA A 143 -16.99 -14.82 -1.53
C ALA A 143 -16.42 -13.67 -2.36
N ARG A 144 -16.01 -13.91 -3.62
CA ARG A 144 -15.54 -12.85 -4.54
C ARG A 144 -16.66 -11.89 -4.90
N GLU A 145 -17.85 -12.40 -5.22
CA GLU A 145 -19.04 -11.55 -5.43
C GLU A 145 -19.43 -10.79 -4.15
N GLY A 146 -19.26 -11.38 -2.98
CA GLY A 146 -19.40 -10.70 -1.69
C GLY A 146 -18.49 -9.47 -1.56
N GLN A 147 -17.23 -9.57 -2.02
CA GLN A 147 -16.30 -8.43 -2.02
C GLN A 147 -16.75 -7.32 -2.97
N VAL A 148 -17.24 -7.69 -4.17
CA VAL A 148 -17.80 -6.73 -5.14
C VAL A 148 -18.93 -5.94 -4.49
N HIS A 149 -19.85 -6.62 -3.79
CA HIS A 149 -20.95 -5.97 -3.09
C HIS A 149 -20.49 -5.03 -1.97
N VAL A 150 -19.54 -5.45 -1.15
CA VAL A 150 -18.99 -4.63 -0.05
C VAL A 150 -18.33 -3.37 -0.61
N PHE A 151 -17.44 -3.51 -1.60
CA PHE A 151 -16.73 -2.36 -2.16
C PHE A 151 -17.62 -1.47 -3.02
N LYS A 152 -18.68 -2.00 -3.64
CA LYS A 152 -19.71 -1.18 -4.26
C LYS A 152 -20.41 -0.28 -3.23
N LYS A 153 -20.87 -0.85 -2.10
CA LYS A 153 -21.49 -0.06 -1.02
C LYS A 153 -20.53 0.98 -0.43
N LEU A 154 -19.27 0.60 -0.23
CA LEU A 154 -18.25 1.54 0.22
C LEU A 154 -18.04 2.66 -0.80
N HIS A 155 -18.06 2.37 -2.10
CA HIS A 155 -17.92 3.38 -3.14
C HIS A 155 -19.14 4.31 -3.19
N GLU A 156 -20.35 3.80 -2.98
CA GLU A 156 -21.56 4.63 -2.84
C GLU A 156 -21.48 5.57 -1.63
N LEU A 157 -20.89 5.13 -0.51
CA LEU A 157 -20.69 5.95 0.69
C LEU A 157 -19.50 6.92 0.58
N LEU A 158 -18.46 6.53 -0.14
CA LEU A 158 -17.20 7.25 -0.29
C LEU A 158 -16.83 7.37 -1.79
N PRO A 159 -17.60 8.15 -2.58
CA PRO A 159 -17.48 8.18 -4.04
C PRO A 159 -16.15 8.73 -4.55
N ASP A 160 -15.47 9.55 -3.74
CA ASP A 160 -14.19 10.19 -4.09
C ASP A 160 -12.97 9.49 -3.45
N ASN A 161 -13.19 8.43 -2.66
CA ASN A 161 -12.11 7.68 -2.03
C ASN A 161 -11.46 6.75 -3.07
N THR A 162 -10.26 7.11 -3.51
CA THR A 162 -9.53 6.39 -4.56
C THR A 162 -9.06 5.02 -4.11
N GLU A 163 -8.84 4.79 -2.82
CA GLU A 163 -8.55 3.45 -2.29
C GLU A 163 -9.77 2.52 -2.43
N VAL A 164 -10.96 2.99 -2.05
CA VAL A 164 -12.20 2.22 -2.23
C VAL A 164 -12.42 1.92 -3.71
N MET A 165 -12.24 2.92 -4.58
CA MET A 165 -12.35 2.72 -6.03
C MET A 165 -11.36 1.67 -6.55
N LEU A 166 -10.10 1.71 -6.10
CA LEU A 166 -9.09 0.73 -6.49
C LEU A 166 -9.47 -0.69 -6.02
N ARG A 167 -9.89 -0.83 -4.76
CA ARG A 167 -10.31 -2.14 -4.22
C ARG A 167 -11.56 -2.67 -4.89
N TYR A 168 -12.51 -1.79 -5.21
CA TYR A 168 -13.70 -2.17 -5.97
C TYR A 168 -13.32 -2.62 -7.38
N SER A 169 -12.38 -1.93 -8.03
CA SER A 169 -11.82 -2.30 -9.33
C SER A 169 -11.17 -3.69 -9.28
N GLN A 170 -10.37 -3.98 -8.26
CA GLN A 170 -9.75 -5.28 -8.04
C GLN A 170 -10.79 -6.39 -7.82
N ALA A 171 -11.78 -6.15 -6.95
CA ALA A 171 -12.86 -7.10 -6.72
C ALA A 171 -13.66 -7.40 -8.00
N LEU A 172 -13.91 -6.38 -8.84
CA LEU A 172 -14.55 -6.57 -10.15
C LEU A 172 -13.69 -7.42 -11.10
N ALA A 173 -12.37 -7.22 -11.11
CA ALA A 173 -11.47 -8.01 -11.95
C ALA A 173 -11.42 -9.48 -11.49
N ASP A 174 -11.48 -9.75 -10.18
CA ASP A 174 -11.48 -11.11 -9.63
C ASP A 174 -12.70 -11.95 -10.01
N VAL A 175 -13.79 -11.31 -10.45
CA VAL A 175 -15.01 -11.93 -10.99
C VAL A 175 -15.17 -11.71 -12.50
N ASP A 176 -14.05 -11.49 -13.21
CA ASP A 176 -13.97 -11.33 -14.67
C ASP A 176 -14.78 -10.14 -15.24
N ARG A 177 -15.19 -9.19 -14.39
CA ARG A 177 -15.84 -7.92 -14.81
C ARG A 177 -14.81 -6.87 -15.21
N THR A 178 -13.85 -7.28 -16.04
CA THR A 178 -12.63 -6.53 -16.37
C THR A 178 -12.90 -5.16 -17.03
N LYS A 179 -13.99 -5.03 -17.80
CA LYS A 179 -14.35 -3.74 -18.42
C LYS A 179 -14.66 -2.66 -17.38
N GLU A 180 -15.50 -3.00 -16.40
CA GLU A 180 -15.86 -2.10 -15.29
C GLU A 180 -14.66 -1.83 -14.40
N ALA A 181 -13.89 -2.89 -14.09
CA ALA A 181 -12.66 -2.79 -13.32
C ALA A 181 -11.70 -1.75 -13.91
N LYS A 182 -11.46 -1.81 -15.23
CA LYS A 182 -10.56 -0.88 -15.93
C LYS A 182 -11.06 0.56 -15.90
N GLN A 183 -12.35 0.79 -16.13
CA GLN A 183 -12.94 2.13 -16.08
C GLN A 183 -12.75 2.77 -14.70
N LEU A 184 -13.00 1.99 -13.64
CA LEU A 184 -12.83 2.46 -12.28
C LEU A 184 -11.36 2.72 -11.93
N ASN A 185 -10.45 1.85 -12.37
CA ASN A 185 -9.01 2.04 -12.16
C ASN A 185 -8.47 3.29 -12.89
N GLN A 186 -8.97 3.55 -14.10
CA GLN A 186 -8.61 4.74 -14.86
C GLN A 186 -9.04 6.02 -14.13
N ARG A 187 -10.25 6.03 -13.53
CA ARG A 187 -10.71 7.14 -12.67
C ARG A 187 -9.81 7.34 -11.44
N VAL A 188 -9.28 6.26 -10.87
CA VAL A 188 -8.30 6.36 -9.77
C VAL A 188 -7.05 7.11 -10.22
N ILE A 189 -6.47 6.74 -11.36
CA ILE A 189 -5.26 7.39 -11.92
C ILE A 189 -5.52 8.87 -12.24
N GLU A 190 -6.68 9.19 -12.79
CA GLU A 190 -7.07 10.58 -13.10
C GLU A 190 -7.24 11.43 -11.84
N THR A 191 -7.81 10.84 -10.78
CA THR A 191 -8.07 11.54 -9.52
C THR A 191 -6.80 11.69 -8.69
N ASP A 192 -6.00 10.62 -8.59
CA ASP A 192 -4.73 10.57 -7.87
C ASP A 192 -3.62 9.97 -8.76
N PRO A 193 -2.92 10.82 -9.53
CA PRO A 193 -1.81 10.38 -10.37
C PRO A 193 -0.64 9.79 -9.60
N PHE A 194 -0.53 10.00 -8.29
CA PHE A 194 0.55 9.44 -7.46
C PHE A 194 0.23 8.03 -6.96
N PHE A 195 -1.00 7.51 -7.16
CA PHE A 195 -1.41 6.22 -6.64
C PHE A 195 -0.84 5.06 -7.48
N VAL A 196 0.39 4.67 -7.16
CA VAL A 196 1.18 3.65 -7.89
C VAL A 196 0.41 2.34 -8.11
N HIS A 197 -0.38 1.89 -7.14
CA HIS A 197 -1.15 0.64 -7.23
C HIS A 197 -2.24 0.64 -8.27
N ALA A 198 -2.76 1.80 -8.64
CA ALA A 198 -3.70 1.90 -9.75
C ALA A 198 -3.01 1.54 -11.07
N TYR A 199 -1.82 2.11 -11.32
CA TYR A 199 -1.02 1.75 -12.49
C TYR A 199 -0.65 0.27 -12.51
N LEU A 200 -0.23 -0.30 -11.38
CA LEU A 200 0.12 -1.73 -11.28
C LEU A 200 -1.09 -2.63 -11.53
N SER A 201 -2.23 -2.33 -10.91
CA SER A 201 -3.48 -3.09 -11.09
C SER A 201 -3.96 -3.03 -12.54
N LEU A 202 -3.94 -1.85 -13.15
CA LEU A 202 -4.32 -1.68 -14.55
C LEU A 202 -3.32 -2.39 -15.49
N ALA A 203 -2.02 -2.36 -15.18
CA ALA A 203 -0.99 -3.08 -15.94
C ALA A 203 -1.21 -4.60 -15.89
N GLN A 204 -1.57 -5.13 -14.72
CA GLN A 204 -1.93 -6.53 -14.57
C GLN A 204 -3.15 -6.90 -15.43
N MET A 205 -4.22 -6.10 -15.39
CA MET A 205 -5.40 -6.32 -16.24
C MET A 205 -5.05 -6.33 -17.73
N TYR A 206 -4.21 -5.40 -18.20
CA TYR A 206 -3.75 -5.40 -19.59
C TYR A 206 -2.87 -6.61 -19.92
N THR A 207 -2.07 -7.09 -18.95
CA THR A 207 -1.24 -8.29 -19.10
C THR A 207 -2.09 -9.55 -19.29
N GLU A 208 -3.13 -9.70 -18.49
CA GLU A 208 -4.07 -10.84 -18.56
C GLU A 208 -4.85 -10.86 -19.88
N LEU A 209 -5.17 -9.68 -20.41
CA LEU A 209 -5.81 -9.51 -21.72
C LEU A 209 -4.84 -9.65 -22.91
N GLY A 210 -3.55 -9.89 -22.68
CA GLY A 210 -2.53 -10.05 -23.73
C GLY A 210 -2.05 -8.73 -24.37
N PHE A 211 -2.48 -7.58 -23.87
CA PHE A 211 -2.06 -6.25 -24.32
C PHE A 211 -0.72 -5.85 -23.67
N LEU A 212 0.33 -6.60 -24.00
CA LEU A 212 1.64 -6.48 -23.34
C LEU A 212 2.29 -5.09 -23.50
N GLY A 213 2.09 -4.42 -24.63
CA GLY A 213 2.63 -3.07 -24.86
C GLY A 213 2.05 -2.03 -23.90
N GLN A 214 0.72 -2.04 -23.71
CA GLN A 214 0.01 -1.16 -22.79
C GLN A 214 0.37 -1.46 -21.33
N ALA A 215 0.49 -2.74 -20.98
CA ALA A 215 0.95 -3.15 -19.66
C ALA A 215 2.35 -2.60 -19.34
N GLU A 216 3.30 -2.72 -20.28
CA GLU A 216 4.67 -2.22 -20.11
C GLU A 216 4.71 -0.68 -19.90
N ILE A 217 3.86 0.07 -20.61
CA ILE A 217 3.74 1.53 -20.42
C ILE A 217 3.31 1.86 -18.98
N LEU A 218 2.33 1.13 -18.45
CA LEU A 218 1.80 1.34 -17.11
C LEU A 218 2.79 0.93 -16.02
N PHE A 219 3.50 -0.18 -16.18
CA PHE A 219 4.58 -0.55 -15.25
C PHE A 219 5.68 0.52 -15.20
N LYS A 220 6.09 1.06 -16.37
CA LYS A 220 7.04 2.18 -16.42
C LYS A 220 6.47 3.43 -15.77
N ALA A 221 5.17 3.70 -15.92
CA ALA A 221 4.50 4.82 -15.26
C ALA A 221 4.51 4.66 -13.74
N ALA A 222 4.21 3.46 -13.21
CA ALA A 222 4.23 3.14 -11.79
C ALA A 222 5.60 3.49 -11.16
N ILE A 223 6.70 3.07 -11.80
CA ILE A 223 8.07 3.39 -11.35
C ILE A 223 8.37 4.89 -11.45
N ARG A 224 7.92 5.58 -12.52
CA ARG A 224 8.10 7.04 -12.63
C ARG A 224 7.38 7.81 -11.52
N MET A 225 6.18 7.36 -11.13
CA MET A 225 5.39 8.01 -10.09
C MET A 225 6.00 7.83 -8.70
N ASN A 226 6.53 6.64 -8.40
CA ASN A 226 7.29 6.39 -7.18
C ASN A 226 8.49 5.47 -7.45
N PRO A 227 9.68 6.03 -7.69
CA PRO A 227 10.90 5.26 -7.91
C PRO A 227 11.38 4.45 -6.70
N LYS A 228 10.77 4.64 -5.52
CA LYS A 228 11.08 3.88 -4.30
C LYS A 228 10.05 2.77 -4.03
N CYS A 229 9.01 2.64 -4.87
CA CYS A 229 8.04 1.56 -4.73
C CYS A 229 8.62 0.23 -5.20
N TRP A 230 9.12 -0.57 -4.25
CA TRP A 230 9.70 -1.87 -4.54
C TRP A 230 8.74 -2.81 -5.27
N ASP A 231 7.45 -2.76 -4.93
CA ASP A 231 6.42 -3.62 -5.54
C ASP A 231 6.28 -3.36 -7.05
N ALA A 232 6.48 -2.12 -7.49
CA ALA A 232 6.48 -1.78 -8.91
C ALA A 232 7.63 -2.47 -9.67
N TYR A 233 8.83 -2.56 -9.06
CA TYR A 233 9.96 -3.30 -9.66
C TYR A 233 9.72 -4.80 -9.65
N ALA A 234 9.14 -5.33 -8.56
CA ALA A 234 8.81 -6.75 -8.43
C ALA A 234 7.84 -7.19 -9.54
N GLN A 235 6.69 -6.50 -9.66
CA GLN A 235 5.66 -6.84 -10.63
C GLN A 235 6.11 -6.57 -12.08
N TYR A 236 6.84 -5.48 -12.33
CA TYR A 236 7.33 -5.21 -13.68
C TYR A 236 8.37 -6.24 -14.13
N GLY A 237 9.27 -6.65 -13.24
CA GLY A 237 10.22 -7.72 -13.50
C GLY A 237 9.53 -9.06 -13.78
N ASP A 238 8.49 -9.39 -12.99
CA ASP A 238 7.71 -10.63 -13.17
C ASP A 238 6.98 -10.62 -14.53
N PHE A 239 6.39 -9.48 -14.90
CA PHE A 239 5.79 -9.27 -16.22
C PHE A 239 6.81 -9.48 -17.35
N LEU A 240 7.97 -8.83 -17.28
CA LEU A 240 9.00 -8.95 -18.31
C LEU A 240 9.50 -10.39 -18.45
N LEU A 241 9.71 -11.07 -17.32
CA LEU A 241 10.27 -12.40 -17.29
C LEU A 241 9.29 -13.48 -17.76
N ASN A 242 8.03 -13.39 -17.35
CA ASN A 242 7.05 -14.48 -17.50
C ASN A 242 6.00 -14.23 -18.58
N ARG A 243 5.74 -12.97 -18.94
CA ARG A 243 4.70 -12.60 -19.91
C ARG A 243 5.28 -12.03 -21.20
N ALA A 244 6.27 -11.16 -21.09
CA ALA A 244 6.92 -10.56 -22.27
C ALA A 244 8.11 -11.38 -22.81
N GLY A 245 8.64 -12.34 -22.04
CA GLY A 245 9.81 -13.14 -22.44
C GLY A 245 11.13 -12.36 -22.51
N LYS A 246 11.18 -11.13 -21.97
CA LYS A 246 12.31 -10.21 -22.02
C LYS A 246 13.24 -10.42 -20.82
N SER A 247 13.86 -11.61 -20.70
CA SER A 247 14.64 -11.97 -19.50
C SER A 247 15.82 -11.03 -19.21
N LYS A 248 16.48 -10.48 -20.24
CA LYS A 248 17.56 -9.48 -20.06
C LYS A 248 17.06 -8.17 -19.47
N ASP A 249 15.88 -7.70 -19.88
CA ASP A 249 15.29 -6.49 -19.33
C ASP A 249 14.76 -6.72 -17.92
N ALA A 250 14.18 -7.90 -17.66
CA ALA A 250 13.78 -8.30 -16.30
C ALA A 250 14.96 -8.25 -15.32
N ALA A 251 16.15 -8.72 -15.72
CA ALA A 251 17.36 -8.64 -14.90
C ALA A 251 17.70 -7.19 -14.51
N LYS A 252 17.66 -6.25 -15.47
CA LYS A 252 17.89 -4.82 -15.19
C LYS A 252 16.86 -4.24 -14.20
N ILE A 253 15.60 -4.65 -14.31
CA ILE A 253 14.54 -4.22 -13.38
C ILE A 253 14.77 -4.80 -11.99
N TYR A 254 15.17 -6.06 -11.87
CA TYR A 254 15.51 -6.65 -10.58
C TYR A 254 16.78 -6.09 -9.96
N GLU A 255 17.79 -5.70 -10.76
CA GLU A 255 18.96 -4.95 -10.27
C GLU A 255 18.52 -3.64 -9.60
N LYS A 256 17.60 -2.88 -10.23
CA LYS A 256 17.00 -1.70 -9.60
C LYS A 256 16.17 -2.04 -8.36
N GLY A 257 15.46 -3.17 -8.35
CA GLY A 257 14.76 -3.68 -7.17
C GLY A 257 15.71 -3.95 -5.99
N VAL A 258 16.89 -4.52 -6.26
CA VAL A 258 17.96 -4.71 -5.26
C VAL A 258 18.50 -3.38 -4.75
N GLU A 259 18.68 -2.37 -5.62
CA GLU A 259 19.09 -1.02 -5.18
C GLU A 259 18.05 -0.38 -4.24
N VAL A 260 16.75 -0.54 -4.54
CA VAL A 260 15.64 0.05 -3.76
C VAL A 260 15.39 -0.70 -2.44
N ARG A 261 15.43 -2.03 -2.46
CA ARG A 261 15.27 -2.88 -1.27
C ARG A 261 16.39 -3.92 -1.20
N PRO A 262 17.59 -3.48 -0.80
CA PRO A 262 18.70 -4.39 -0.70
C PRO A 262 18.43 -5.45 0.36
N ASP A 263 17.71 -5.18 1.45
CA ASP A 263 17.38 -6.16 2.49
C ASP A 263 16.51 -7.36 2.02
N MET A 264 15.87 -7.29 0.85
CA MET A 264 14.86 -8.26 0.45
C MET A 264 15.45 -9.40 -0.43
N LYS A 265 15.66 -10.58 0.16
CA LYS A 265 16.22 -11.77 -0.52
C LYS A 265 15.51 -12.13 -1.82
N SER A 266 14.20 -11.93 -1.91
CA SER A 266 13.41 -12.25 -3.11
C SER A 266 13.89 -11.52 -4.36
N PHE A 267 14.40 -10.29 -4.25
CA PHE A 267 14.93 -9.57 -5.42
C PHE A 267 16.19 -10.23 -5.97
N TYR A 268 17.09 -10.71 -5.10
CA TYR A 268 18.29 -11.42 -5.55
C TYR A 268 17.94 -12.75 -6.21
N LEU A 269 16.97 -13.49 -5.67
CA LEU A 269 16.50 -14.74 -6.26
C LEU A 269 15.89 -14.53 -7.65
N ARG A 270 15.04 -13.51 -7.80
CA ARG A 270 14.43 -13.13 -9.08
C ARG A 270 15.48 -12.60 -10.08
N LEU A 271 16.45 -11.81 -9.61
CA LEU A 271 17.59 -11.36 -10.42
C LEU A 271 18.39 -12.54 -10.94
N HIS A 272 18.81 -13.45 -10.06
CA HIS A 272 19.54 -14.66 -10.42
C HIS A 272 18.76 -15.50 -11.46
N GLN A 273 17.48 -15.76 -11.22
CA GLN A 273 16.62 -16.50 -12.14
C GLN A 273 16.54 -15.82 -13.53
N SER A 274 16.39 -14.49 -13.55
CA SER A 274 16.32 -13.73 -14.80
C SER A 274 17.65 -13.76 -15.58
N GLN A 275 18.79 -13.67 -14.89
CA GLN A 275 20.13 -13.78 -15.47
C GLN A 275 20.37 -15.18 -16.05
N GLN A 276 19.94 -16.24 -15.37
CA GLN A 276 20.00 -17.61 -15.88
C GLN A 276 19.19 -17.77 -17.17
N ARG A 277 17.92 -17.33 -17.19
CA ARG A 277 17.07 -17.38 -18.39
C ARG A 277 17.66 -16.53 -19.53
N ALA A 278 18.28 -15.40 -19.21
CA ALA A 278 18.97 -14.52 -20.15
C ALA A 278 20.35 -15.05 -20.62
N ARG A 279 20.82 -16.18 -20.10
CA ARG A 279 22.16 -16.76 -20.35
C ARG A 279 23.32 -15.83 -19.95
N LEU A 280 23.11 -14.97 -18.95
CA LEU A 280 24.12 -14.08 -18.37
C LEU A 280 24.92 -14.83 -17.29
N THR A 281 25.69 -15.83 -17.70
CA THR A 281 26.30 -16.81 -16.78
C THR A 281 27.27 -16.20 -15.76
N GLY A 282 28.05 -15.18 -16.14
CA GLY A 282 28.93 -14.47 -15.22
C GLY A 282 28.16 -13.74 -14.12
N ALA A 283 27.19 -12.92 -14.51
CA ALA A 283 26.34 -12.18 -13.59
C ALA A 283 25.52 -13.10 -12.67
N ALA A 284 25.01 -14.22 -13.21
CA ALA A 284 24.29 -15.22 -12.41
C ALA A 284 25.17 -15.82 -11.31
N LYS A 285 26.43 -16.18 -11.62
CA LYS A 285 27.38 -16.70 -10.62
C LYS A 285 27.67 -15.68 -9.52
N GLU A 286 27.83 -14.41 -9.89
CA GLU A 286 28.06 -13.33 -8.94
C GLU A 286 26.85 -13.11 -8.02
N THR A 287 25.64 -13.02 -8.59
CA THR A 287 24.41 -12.91 -7.81
C THR A 287 24.21 -14.10 -6.87
N ALA A 288 24.51 -15.32 -7.31
CA ALA A 288 24.43 -16.52 -6.47
C ALA A 288 25.40 -16.44 -5.27
N LYS A 289 26.63 -15.95 -5.48
CA LYS A 289 27.59 -15.70 -4.41
C LYS A 289 27.07 -14.66 -3.41
N LEU A 290 26.53 -13.54 -3.90
CA LEU A 290 25.94 -12.50 -3.05
C LEU A 290 24.78 -13.02 -2.20
N ILE A 291 23.92 -13.88 -2.77
CA ILE A 291 22.82 -14.51 -2.02
C ILE A 291 23.37 -15.29 -0.83
N LYS A 292 24.41 -16.12 -1.06
CA LYS A 292 25.03 -16.94 -0.02
C LYS A 292 25.70 -16.09 1.06
N GLU A 293 26.49 -15.10 0.67
CA GLU A 293 27.19 -14.22 1.60
C GLU A 293 26.24 -13.42 2.49
N ARG A 294 25.10 -12.99 1.93
CA ARG A 294 24.21 -12.04 2.60
C ARG A 294 23.05 -12.69 3.35
N PHE A 295 22.62 -13.88 2.93
CA PHE A 295 21.44 -14.54 3.50
C PHE A 295 21.70 -15.98 3.97
N GLY A 296 22.93 -16.48 3.83
CA GLY A 296 23.32 -17.84 4.21
C GLY A 296 22.68 -18.94 3.35
N ASP A 297 22.94 -20.19 3.71
CA ASP A 297 22.54 -21.39 2.96
C ASP A 297 21.08 -21.83 3.19
N GLN A 298 20.16 -20.92 3.56
CA GLN A 298 18.74 -21.28 3.65
C GLN A 298 18.14 -21.46 2.24
N ILE A 299 18.23 -22.72 1.81
CA ILE A 299 17.60 -23.55 0.78
C ILE A 299 16.71 -22.81 -0.26
N LEU A 300 17.09 -23.05 -1.53
CA LEU A 300 16.34 -22.81 -2.76
C LEU A 300 15.01 -23.57 -2.82
#